data_AF-A0A1Q7KVV7-F1
#
_entry.id   AF-A0A1Q7KVV7-F1
#
_cell.length_a   1.000
_cell.length_b   1.000
_cell.length_c   1.000
_cell.angle_alpha   90.00
_cell.angle_beta   90.00
_cell.angle_gamma   90.00
#
_symmetry.space_group_name_H-M   'P 1'
#
loop_
_entity.id
_entity.type
_entity.pdbx_description
1 polymer ?
#
loop_
_entity_poly.entity_id
_entity_poly.type
_entity_poly.pdbx_seq_one_letter_code
_entity_poly.pdbx_strand_id
1 'polypeptide(L)'
;MAKSNRQASLNFYDGANGPTLMFLIHEDADLSALKAILLGLAQGEASKVSLRSAGIVEFASAIDDLVFVRILDEHEPSRTVRKVQDTLLGPLFEFRRYKEGWLECAELIEGITGPGHQYLSRGSNDEALVMACRKLRFGPGHPG
;
A
#
# COMPACT_ATOMS: atom_id res chain seq x y z
N MET A 1 -5.12 29.81 0.49
CA MET A 1 -5.46 28.64 -0.35
C MET A 1 -5.37 27.39 0.52
N ALA A 2 -6.50 26.74 0.80
CA ALA A 2 -6.48 25.47 1.54
C ALA A 2 -5.90 24.40 0.62
N LYS A 3 -4.76 23.79 0.98
CA LYS A 3 -4.31 22.55 0.33
C LYS A 3 -5.40 21.52 0.57
N SER A 4 -6.07 21.10 -0.48
CA SER A 4 -6.91 19.90 -0.43
C SER A 4 -5.96 18.72 -0.26
N ASN A 5 -5.65 18.38 1.00
CA ASN A 5 -4.85 17.22 1.40
C ASN A 5 -5.70 15.96 1.18
N ARG A 6 -5.87 15.58 -0.08
CA ARG A 6 -6.60 14.38 -0.47
C ARG A 6 -5.61 13.46 -1.16
N GLN A 7 -4.82 12.80 -0.33
CA GLN A 7 -4.00 11.66 -0.72
C GLN A 7 -4.60 10.42 -0.09
N ALA A 8 -4.32 9.25 -0.66
CA ALA A 8 -4.55 7.99 0.03
C ALA A 8 -3.91 8.01 1.42
N SER A 9 -4.46 7.26 2.36
CA SER A 9 -3.84 7.11 3.68
C SER A 9 -3.39 5.67 3.94
N LEU A 10 -2.22 5.50 4.54
CA LEU A 10 -1.72 4.22 4.99
C LEU A 10 -1.97 4.07 6.50
N ASN A 11 -2.75 3.06 6.85
CA ASN A 11 -3.09 2.72 8.23
C ASN A 11 -2.35 1.45 8.63
N PHE A 12 -1.96 1.39 9.90
CA PHE A 12 -1.33 0.24 10.51
C PHE A 12 -2.13 -0.21 11.73
N TYR A 13 -2.40 -1.50 11.84
CA TYR A 13 -2.97 -2.11 13.05
C TYR A 13 -2.53 -3.56 13.18
N ASP A 14 -2.49 -4.05 14.42
CA ASP A 14 -2.23 -5.46 14.71
C ASP A 14 -3.56 -6.19 14.86
N GLY A 15 -3.88 -7.04 13.88
CA GLY A 15 -5.15 -7.77 13.80
C GLY A 15 -5.06 -9.18 14.35
N ALA A 16 -6.18 -9.89 14.36
CA ALA A 16 -6.24 -11.30 14.79
C ALA A 16 -5.32 -12.24 13.97
N ASN A 17 -4.97 -11.83 12.75
CA ASN A 17 -4.09 -12.57 11.83
C ASN A 17 -2.69 -11.94 11.71
N GLY A 18 -2.34 -11.03 12.63
CA GLY A 18 -1.07 -10.32 12.67
C GLY A 18 -1.10 -8.91 12.07
N PRO A 19 0.09 -8.32 11.85
CA PRO A 19 0.24 -6.95 11.38
C PRO A 19 -0.46 -6.69 10.05
N THR A 20 -1.23 -5.61 9.95
CA THR A 20 -1.93 -5.23 8.71
C THR A 20 -1.63 -3.78 8.32
N LEU A 21 -1.32 -3.60 7.05
CA LEU A 21 -1.06 -2.34 6.35
C LEU A 21 -2.19 -2.09 5.35
N MET A 22 -3.01 -1.08 5.61
CA MET A 22 -4.21 -0.80 4.83
C MET A 22 -4.11 0.57 4.16
N PHE A 23 -4.05 0.57 2.82
CA PHE A 23 -4.27 1.77 2.03
C PHE A 23 -5.76 2.11 2.03
N LEU A 24 -6.14 3.31 2.46
CA LEU A 24 -7.45 3.88 2.23
C LEU A 24 -7.37 4.80 1.03
N ILE A 25 -8.08 4.43 -0.02
CA ILE A 25 -8.15 5.12 -1.30
C ILE A 25 -9.40 6.01 -1.29
N HIS A 26 -9.22 7.29 -1.58
CA HIS A 26 -10.30 8.29 -1.52
C HIS A 26 -10.75 8.76 -2.90
N GLU A 27 -9.84 8.79 -3.88
CA GLU A 27 -10.11 9.24 -5.25
C GLU A 27 -9.40 8.34 -6.29
N ASP A 28 -9.82 8.40 -7.56
CA ASP A 28 -9.17 7.65 -8.65
C ASP A 28 -7.72 8.13 -8.89
N ALA A 29 -7.42 9.37 -8.55
CA ALA A 29 -6.06 9.91 -8.58
C ALA A 29 -5.11 9.16 -7.64
N ASP A 30 -5.60 8.71 -6.48
CA ASP A 30 -4.81 7.91 -5.53
C ASP A 30 -4.47 6.54 -6.11
N LEU A 31 -5.46 5.87 -6.73
CA LEU A 31 -5.25 4.60 -7.42
C LEU A 31 -4.24 4.76 -8.55
N SER A 32 -4.38 5.81 -9.34
CA SER A 32 -3.49 6.09 -10.47
C SER A 32 -2.05 6.33 -10.00
N ALA A 33 -1.86 7.10 -8.92
CA ALA A 33 -0.55 7.35 -8.34
C ALA A 33 0.09 6.06 -7.78
N LEU A 34 -0.68 5.27 -7.02
CA LEU A 34 -0.19 4.00 -6.49
C LEU A 34 0.14 3.02 -7.61
N LYS A 35 -0.73 2.90 -8.63
CA LYS A 35 -0.50 2.07 -9.82
C LYS A 35 0.78 2.48 -10.54
N ALA A 36 1.03 3.78 -10.72
CA ALA A 36 2.23 4.27 -11.39
C ALA A 36 3.52 3.84 -10.65
N ILE A 37 3.54 3.88 -9.32
CA ILE A 37 4.67 3.39 -8.53
C ILE A 37 4.89 1.89 -8.74
N LEU A 38 3.81 1.10 -8.69
CA LEU A 38 3.86 -0.36 -8.86
C LEU A 38 4.38 -0.73 -10.26
N LEU A 39 3.91 -0.03 -11.29
CA LEU A 39 4.39 -0.21 -12.67
C LEU A 39 5.86 0.19 -12.83
N GLY A 40 6.30 1.30 -12.23
CA GLY A 40 7.71 1.71 -12.26
C GLY A 40 8.63 0.68 -11.61
N LEU A 41 8.20 0.06 -10.51
CA LEU A 41 8.91 -1.08 -9.89
C LEU A 41 8.92 -2.31 -10.79
N ALA A 42 7.80 -2.66 -11.42
CA ALA A 42 7.75 -3.80 -12.35
C ALA A 42 8.69 -3.62 -13.54
N GLN A 43 8.70 -2.42 -14.14
CA GLN A 43 9.48 -2.05 -15.31
C GLN A 43 10.97 -1.82 -14.99
N GLY A 44 11.33 -1.73 -13.70
CA GLY A 44 12.70 -1.52 -13.27
C GLY A 44 13.16 -0.07 -13.34
N GLU A 45 12.23 0.88 -13.48
CA GLU A 45 12.50 2.32 -13.38
C GLU A 45 12.94 2.71 -11.96
N ALA A 46 12.47 1.96 -10.97
CA ALA A 46 12.92 2.02 -9.59
C ALA A 46 13.20 0.62 -9.05
N SER A 47 14.21 0.50 -8.19
CA SER A 47 14.47 -0.72 -7.40
C SER A 47 13.90 -0.64 -5.99
N LYS A 48 13.67 0.59 -5.49
CA LYS A 48 13.21 0.85 -4.13
C LYS A 48 12.43 2.17 -4.09
N VAL A 49 11.27 2.18 -3.45
CA VAL A 49 10.43 3.37 -3.28
C VAL A 49 9.97 3.46 -1.83
N SER A 50 10.35 4.55 -1.14
CA SER A 50 9.80 4.94 0.16
C SER A 50 8.47 5.65 -0.07
N LEU A 51 7.39 5.15 0.51
CA LEU A 51 6.08 5.78 0.35
C LEU A 51 5.99 7.10 1.12
N ARG A 52 6.68 7.21 2.26
CA ARG A 52 6.83 8.48 2.97
C ARG A 52 7.52 9.54 2.12
N SER A 53 8.63 9.18 1.46
CA SER A 53 9.40 10.12 0.63
C SER A 53 8.70 10.46 -0.68
N ALA A 54 7.95 9.50 -1.25
CA ALA A 54 7.15 9.73 -2.45
C ALA A 54 6.01 10.72 -2.22
N GLY A 55 5.56 10.88 -0.96
CA GLY A 55 4.51 11.82 -0.59
C GLY A 55 3.19 11.55 -1.31
N ILE A 56 2.92 10.29 -1.67
CA ILE A 56 1.67 9.86 -2.32
C ILE A 56 0.63 9.35 -1.33
N VAL A 57 1.06 9.06 -0.10
CA VAL A 57 0.19 8.59 0.97
C VAL A 57 0.45 9.36 2.26
N GLU A 58 -0.62 9.67 2.96
CA GLU A 58 -0.58 10.17 4.33
C GLU A 58 -0.51 8.99 5.31
N PHE A 59 0.40 9.04 6.28
CA PHE A 59 0.53 8.00 7.29
C PHE A 59 -0.43 8.30 8.45
N ALA A 60 -1.52 7.55 8.55
CA ALA A 60 -2.64 7.88 9.44
C ALA A 60 -2.33 7.66 10.94
N SER A 61 -1.38 6.80 11.31
CA SER A 61 -0.63 6.76 12.59
C SER A 61 0.12 5.44 12.76
N ALA A 62 1.11 5.42 13.68
CA ALA A 62 1.82 4.24 14.18
C ALA A 62 2.62 3.41 13.17
N ILE A 63 3.06 4.01 12.07
CA ILE A 63 4.00 3.42 11.11
C ILE A 63 5.01 4.47 10.66
N ASP A 64 6.28 4.09 10.64
CA ASP A 64 7.34 4.96 10.11
C ASP A 64 7.31 4.97 8.59
N ASP A 65 7.55 3.85 7.93
CA ASP A 65 7.48 3.80 6.47
C ASP A 65 7.05 2.43 5.98
N LEU A 66 6.53 2.41 4.75
CA LEU A 66 6.38 1.22 3.95
C LEU A 66 7.21 1.42 2.69
N VAL A 67 8.21 0.56 2.55
CA VAL A 67 9.16 0.65 1.45
C VAL A 67 8.86 -0.47 0.45
N PHE A 68 8.53 -0.09 -0.78
CA PHE A 68 8.41 -1.04 -1.87
C PHE A 68 9.78 -1.36 -2.44
N VAL A 69 10.07 -2.64 -2.66
CA VAL A 69 11.38 -3.12 -3.12
C VAL A 69 11.19 -4.11 -4.26
N ARG A 70 11.81 -3.81 -5.40
CA ARG A 70 11.94 -4.75 -6.50
C ARG A 70 13.11 -5.69 -6.23
N ILE A 71 12.84 -6.99 -6.16
CA ILE A 71 13.89 -8.01 -6.16
C ILE A 71 14.23 -8.39 -7.60
N LEU A 72 15.49 -8.77 -7.83
CA LEU A 72 15.99 -9.17 -9.15
C LEU A 72 15.84 -10.66 -9.42
N ASP A 73 15.42 -11.43 -8.42
CA ASP A 73 15.15 -12.86 -8.55
C ASP A 73 13.96 -13.10 -9.50
N GLU A 74 13.98 -14.25 -10.17
CA GLU A 74 12.92 -14.64 -11.11
C GLU A 74 11.67 -15.21 -10.42
N HIS A 75 11.70 -15.34 -9.09
CA HIS A 75 10.65 -15.96 -8.29
C HIS A 75 10.32 -15.12 -7.06
N GLU A 76 9.07 -15.20 -6.59
CA GLU A 76 8.68 -14.55 -5.33
C GLU A 76 9.37 -15.19 -4.12
N PRO A 77 9.76 -14.39 -3.12
CA PRO A 77 10.19 -14.91 -1.85
C PRO A 77 9.01 -15.54 -1.11
N SER A 78 9.29 -16.45 -0.18
CA SER A 78 8.25 -17.03 0.68
C SER A 78 7.52 -16.01 1.55
N ARG A 79 8.17 -14.86 1.84
CA ARG A 79 7.61 -13.71 2.55
C ARG A 79 7.88 -12.45 1.75
N THR A 80 6.82 -11.79 1.31
CA THR A 80 6.88 -10.55 0.53
C THR A 80 6.89 -9.32 1.42
N VAL A 81 6.25 -9.34 2.60
CA VAL A 81 6.15 -8.20 3.51
C VAL A 81 6.80 -8.53 4.84
N ARG A 82 7.71 -7.68 5.30
CA ARG A 82 8.41 -7.90 6.57
C ARG A 82 8.59 -6.60 7.34
N LYS A 83 8.49 -6.70 8.66
CA LYS A 83 8.98 -5.66 9.55
C LYS A 83 10.51 -5.68 9.53
N VAL A 84 11.13 -4.56 9.20
CA VAL A 84 12.59 -4.42 9.17
C VAL A 84 13.11 -4.06 10.55
N GLN A 85 12.51 -3.04 11.17
CA GLN A 85 12.90 -2.54 12.48
C GLN A 85 11.77 -1.72 13.10
N ASP A 86 11.83 -1.51 14.42
CA ASP A 86 11.04 -0.51 15.12
C ASP A 86 11.86 0.79 15.20
N THR A 87 11.23 1.92 14.85
CA THR A 87 11.83 3.26 14.95
C THR A 87 11.12 4.09 16.02
N LEU A 88 11.63 5.30 16.29
CA LEU A 88 10.97 6.25 17.17
C LEU A 88 9.58 6.70 16.66
N LEU A 89 9.33 6.58 15.35
CA LEU A 89 8.05 6.97 14.72
C LEU A 89 7.08 5.78 14.57
N GLY A 90 7.58 4.56 14.72
CA GLY A 90 6.83 3.32 14.50
C GLY A 90 7.63 2.26 13.73
N PRO A 91 7.03 1.10 13.45
CA PRO A 91 7.64 0.06 12.63
C PRO A 91 7.92 0.55 11.20
N LEU A 92 9.04 0.13 10.65
CA LEU A 92 9.37 0.23 9.23
C LEU A 92 9.15 -1.12 8.57
N PHE A 93 8.36 -1.14 7.49
CA PHE A 93 8.09 -2.33 6.71
C PHE A 93 8.73 -2.26 5.33
N GLU A 94 9.12 -3.43 4.83
CA GLU A 94 9.46 -3.62 3.42
C GLU A 94 8.43 -4.54 2.78
N PHE A 95 7.91 -4.13 1.63
CA PHE A 95 7.14 -4.98 0.75
C PHE A 95 7.99 -5.25 -0.49
N ARG A 96 8.41 -6.49 -0.64
CA ARG A 96 9.37 -6.99 -1.62
C ARG A 96 8.65 -7.93 -2.56
N ARG A 97 8.65 -7.60 -3.85
CA ARG A 97 8.15 -8.49 -4.90
C ARG A 97 9.08 -8.46 -6.10
N TYR A 98 9.08 -9.52 -6.88
CA TYR A 98 9.71 -9.53 -8.21
C TYR A 98 8.84 -8.81 -9.25
N LYS A 99 9.31 -8.74 -10.50
CA LYS A 99 8.65 -8.04 -11.61
C LYS A 99 7.16 -8.38 -11.73
N GLU A 100 6.81 -9.65 -11.88
CA GLU A 100 5.41 -10.03 -12.14
C GLU A 100 4.53 -9.82 -10.91
N GLY A 101 5.10 -9.90 -9.70
CA GLY A 101 4.36 -9.59 -8.48
C GLY A 101 3.97 -8.12 -8.38
N TRP A 102 4.82 -7.21 -8.85
CA TRP A 102 4.47 -5.80 -8.94
C TRP A 102 3.43 -5.52 -10.04
N LEU A 103 3.48 -6.24 -11.17
CA LEU A 103 2.44 -6.18 -12.20
C LEU A 103 1.10 -6.66 -11.67
N GLU A 104 1.07 -7.80 -10.98
CA GLU A 104 -0.12 -8.34 -10.31
C GLU A 104 -0.71 -7.28 -9.36
N CYS A 105 0.10 -6.66 -8.50
CA CYS A 105 -0.37 -5.58 -7.63
C CYS A 105 -0.98 -4.40 -8.42
N ALA A 106 -0.40 -4.02 -9.55
CA ALA A 106 -0.89 -2.91 -10.36
C ALA A 106 -2.26 -3.24 -11.00
N GLU A 107 -2.44 -4.47 -11.48
CA GLU A 107 -3.72 -4.97 -12.01
C GLU A 107 -4.79 -5.02 -10.90
N LEU A 108 -4.41 -5.50 -9.72
CA LEU A 108 -5.29 -5.56 -8.55
C LEU A 108 -5.76 -4.16 -8.11
N ILE A 109 -4.87 -3.16 -8.13
CA ILE A 109 -5.22 -1.76 -7.86
C ILE A 109 -6.15 -1.19 -8.93
N GLU A 110 -5.89 -1.47 -10.21
CA GLU A 110 -6.75 -1.06 -11.33
C GLU A 110 -8.16 -1.67 -11.25
N GLY A 111 -8.26 -2.91 -10.74
CA GLY A 111 -9.55 -3.58 -10.53
C GLY A 111 -10.46 -2.93 -9.48
N ILE A 112 -9.97 -1.97 -8.67
CA ILE A 112 -10.74 -1.30 -7.62
C ILE A 112 -11.65 -0.22 -8.21
N THR A 113 -12.74 -0.66 -8.83
CA THR A 113 -13.75 0.19 -9.50
C THR A 113 -14.81 0.77 -8.55
N GLY A 114 -14.89 0.26 -7.33
CA GLY A 114 -15.94 0.62 -6.38
C GLY A 114 -15.55 0.32 -4.94
N PRO A 115 -16.51 0.40 -4.02
CA PRO A 115 -16.30 0.12 -2.61
C PRO A 115 -15.88 -1.32 -2.39
N GLY A 116 -14.86 -1.55 -1.58
CA GLY A 116 -14.35 -2.88 -1.33
C GLY A 116 -12.92 -2.87 -0.82
N HIS A 117 -12.34 -4.06 -0.73
CA HIS A 117 -10.95 -4.25 -0.39
C HIS A 117 -10.30 -5.27 -1.32
N GLN A 118 -9.02 -5.05 -1.62
CA GLN A 118 -8.20 -5.95 -2.42
C GLN A 118 -6.90 -6.23 -1.66
N TYR A 119 -6.58 -7.51 -1.48
CA TYR A 119 -5.31 -7.92 -0.89
C TYR A 119 -4.20 -7.81 -1.95
N LEU A 120 -3.08 -7.19 -1.56
CA LEU A 120 -1.89 -7.03 -2.41
C LEU A 120 -0.79 -8.01 -2.01
N SER A 121 -0.73 -8.39 -0.73
CA SER A 121 0.13 -9.46 -0.22
C SER A 121 -0.58 -10.81 -0.32
N ARG A 122 0.19 -11.90 -0.44
CA ARG A 122 -0.36 -13.26 -0.42
C ARG A 122 -0.76 -13.76 0.97
N GLY A 123 -0.24 -13.13 2.03
CA GLY A 123 -0.63 -13.40 3.41
C GLY A 123 -0.18 -14.78 3.87
N SER A 124 1.10 -14.91 4.24
CA SER A 124 1.56 -16.10 4.97
C SER A 124 1.49 -15.91 6.48
N ASN A 125 1.49 -17.01 7.24
CA ASN A 125 1.79 -16.96 8.67
C ASN A 125 3.15 -16.24 8.87
N ASP A 126 3.19 -15.27 9.77
CA ASP A 126 4.33 -14.36 10.05
C ASP A 126 4.59 -13.21 9.05
N GLU A 127 3.69 -12.96 8.11
CA GLU A 127 3.81 -11.85 7.16
C GLU A 127 2.83 -10.72 7.54
N ALA A 128 3.24 -9.46 7.35
CA ALA A 128 2.29 -8.37 7.43
C ALA A 128 1.37 -8.41 6.21
N LEU A 129 0.06 -8.28 6.43
CA LEU A 129 -0.91 -8.21 5.36
C LEU A 129 -0.91 -6.80 4.75
N VAL A 130 -0.92 -6.69 3.42
CA VAL A 130 -1.06 -5.43 2.69
C VAL A 130 -2.35 -5.48 1.88
N MET A 131 -3.20 -4.46 2.05
CA MET A 131 -4.48 -4.36 1.35
C MET A 131 -4.79 -2.92 0.95
N ALA A 132 -5.56 -2.77 -0.13
CA ALA A 132 -6.13 -1.50 -0.56
C ALA A 132 -7.64 -1.50 -0.41
N CYS A 133 -8.18 -0.46 0.23
CA CYS A 133 -9.58 -0.30 0.55
C CYS A 133 -10.10 0.98 -0.08
N ARG A 134 -11.19 0.88 -0.84
CA ARG A 134 -11.93 2.04 -1.33
C ARG A 134 -13.26 2.11 -0.58
N LYS A 135 -13.55 3.23 0.05
CA LYS A 135 -14.83 3.46 0.73
C LYS A 135 -15.81 4.19 -0.19
N LEU A 136 -17.10 3.93 -0.01
CA LEU A 136 -18.13 4.82 -0.56
C LEU A 136 -17.89 6.22 -0.02
N ARG A 137 -17.86 7.22 -0.91
CA ARG A 137 -18.11 8.59 -0.48
C ARG A 137 -19.56 8.66 -0.06
N PHE A 138 -19.83 8.58 1.23
CA PHE A 138 -21.06 9.18 1.73
C PHE A 138 -20.90 10.68 1.49
N GLY A 139 -21.70 11.22 0.57
CA GLY A 139 -21.79 12.67 0.41
C GLY A 139 -22.18 13.30 1.75
N PRO A 140 -21.79 14.56 2.02
CA PRO A 140 -22.32 15.26 3.17
C PRO A 140 -23.82 15.47 2.97
N GLY A 141 -24.64 14.62 3.61
CA GLY A 141 -26.09 14.83 3.70
C GLY A 141 -26.93 13.61 3.31
N HIS A 142 -27.38 12.88 4.32
CA HIS A 142 -28.80 12.58 4.46
C HIS A 142 -29.11 12.42 5.96
N PRO A 143 -29.78 13.39 6.61
CA PRO A 143 -30.58 13.08 7.78
C PRO A 143 -31.84 12.35 7.30
N GLY A 144 -32.09 11.18 7.87
CA GLY A 144 -33.34 10.44 7.76
C GLY A 144 -33.70 9.94 9.14
#